data_AF-A0A356FA08-F1
#
_entry.id   AF-A0A356FA08-F1
#
_cell.length_a   1.000
_cell.length_b   1.000
_cell.length_c   1.000
_cell.angle_alpha   90.00
_cell.angle_beta   90.00
_cell.angle_gamma   90.00
#
_symmetry.space_group_name_H-M   'P 1'
#
loop_
_entity.id
_entity.type
_entity.pdbx_description
1 polymer ?
#
loop_
_entity_poly.entity_id
_entity_poly.type
_entity_poly.pdbx_seq_one_letter_code
_entity_poly.pdbx_strand_id
1 'polypeptide(L)'
;MLRIWAVRLNTDDWDTWGANRGKNCYLYRPGIDGRFCLLAWDMELTYGSTSSFLIPSSPNSAFNPGGFGEVHRLMNRPAIKRMWYGILDEMVNGDESWFTS
;
A
#
# COMPACT_ATOMS: atom_id res chain seq x y z
N MET A 1 7.14 3.56 3.86
CA MET A 1 6.49 2.31 3.43
C MET A 1 5.02 2.52 3.10
N LEU A 2 4.16 2.84 4.08
CA LEU A 2 2.70 2.92 3.89
C LEU A 2 2.25 3.87 2.78
N ARG A 3 2.82 5.08 2.67
CA ARG A 3 2.45 6.02 1.59
C ARG A 3 2.71 5.48 0.18
N ILE A 4 3.86 4.85 -0.03
CA ILE A 4 4.18 4.21 -1.32
C ILE A 4 3.20 3.07 -1.60
N TRP A 5 2.90 2.23 -0.61
CA TRP A 5 1.88 1.21 -0.80
C TRP A 5 0.50 1.78 -1.14
N ALA A 6 0.08 2.88 -0.53
CA ALA A 6 -1.22 3.48 -0.82
C ALA A 6 -1.31 3.91 -2.29
N VAL A 7 -0.26 4.52 -2.83
CA VAL A 7 -0.16 4.83 -4.27
C VAL A 7 -0.20 3.56 -5.11
N ARG A 8 0.65 2.57 -4.82
CA ARG A 8 0.76 1.34 -5.63
C ARG A 8 -0.52 0.52 -5.65
N LEU A 9 -1.16 0.31 -4.49
CA LEU A 9 -2.39 -0.48 -4.39
C LEU A 9 -3.59 0.25 -5.01
N ASN A 10 -3.64 1.59 -4.94
CA ASN A 10 -4.70 2.37 -5.61
C ASN A 10 -4.52 2.42 -7.13
N THR A 11 -3.33 2.13 -7.64
CA THR A 11 -3.02 2.13 -9.08
C THR A 11 -3.07 0.74 -9.70
N ASP A 12 -3.65 -0.25 -9.02
CA ASP A 12 -3.74 -1.63 -9.53
C ASP A 12 -2.35 -2.26 -9.75
N ASP A 13 -1.45 -2.10 -8.78
CA ASP A 13 -0.22 -2.88 -8.76
C ASP A 13 -0.34 -4.11 -7.85
N TRP A 14 -0.65 -5.24 -8.48
CA TRP A 14 -0.76 -6.53 -7.81
C TRP A 14 0.58 -7.25 -7.63
N ASP A 15 1.67 -6.78 -8.25
CA ASP A 15 2.96 -7.50 -8.31
C ASP A 15 3.93 -7.05 -7.19
N THR A 16 3.75 -5.88 -6.57
CA THR A 16 4.65 -5.38 -5.51
C THR A 16 4.76 -6.26 -4.25
N TRP A 17 5.87 -6.12 -3.49
CA TRP A 17 5.87 -6.54 -2.07
C TRP A 17 4.87 -5.68 -1.30
N GLY A 18 3.99 -6.32 -0.54
CA GLY A 18 2.77 -5.72 0.01
C GLY A 18 1.48 -6.16 -0.70
N ALA A 19 1.59 -6.80 -1.86
CA ALA A 19 0.48 -7.41 -2.62
C ALA A 19 0.68 -8.94 -2.75
N ASN A 20 0.43 -9.51 -3.94
CA ASN A 20 0.38 -10.97 -4.12
C ASN A 20 1.72 -11.64 -4.49
N ARG A 21 2.69 -10.91 -5.09
CA ARG A 21 3.82 -11.56 -5.78
C ARG A 21 5.22 -11.12 -5.33
N GLY A 22 5.39 -9.90 -4.81
CA GLY A 22 6.66 -9.48 -4.19
C GLY A 22 7.75 -9.00 -5.16
N LYS A 23 7.40 -8.58 -6.37
CA LYS A 23 8.32 -8.10 -7.41
C LYS A 23 8.27 -6.56 -7.53
N ASN A 24 8.88 -6.03 -8.60
CA ASN A 24 8.73 -4.65 -9.05
C ASN A 24 9.00 -3.61 -7.96
N CYS A 25 9.93 -3.91 -7.04
CA CYS A 25 10.25 -3.02 -5.93
C CYS A 25 11.69 -3.20 -5.47
N TYR A 26 12.24 -2.15 -4.87
CA TYR A 26 13.48 -2.22 -4.11
C TYR A 26 13.22 -1.89 -2.65
N LEU A 27 13.86 -2.64 -1.75
CA LEU A 27 13.96 -2.28 -0.34
C LEU A 27 15.29 -1.57 -0.12
N TYR A 28 15.21 -0.27 0.17
CA TYR A 28 16.36 0.58 0.46
C TYR A 28 16.42 0.89 1.95
N ARG A 29 17.63 0.96 2.51
CA ARG A 29 17.87 1.30 3.91
C ARG A 29 18.87 2.46 3.97
N PRO A 30 18.40 3.72 4.03
CA PRO A 30 19.29 4.86 4.13
C PRO A 30 20.06 4.85 5.45
N GLY A 31 21.29 5.38 5.41
CA GLY A 31 22.15 5.47 6.59
C GLY A 31 21.67 6.47 7.64
N ILE A 32 20.79 7.42 7.27
CA ILE A 32 20.36 8.51 8.16
C ILE A 32 19.47 8.04 9.32
N ASP A 33 18.48 7.18 9.05
CA ASP A 33 17.54 6.69 10.05
C ASP A 33 17.56 5.15 10.20
N GLY A 34 18.27 4.47 9.31
CA GLY A 34 18.43 3.01 9.32
C GLY A 34 17.11 2.24 9.12
N ARG A 35 16.04 2.88 8.64
CA ARG A 35 14.72 2.24 8.44
C ARG A 35 14.57 1.82 6.99
N PHE A 36 14.02 0.63 6.74
CA PHE A 36 13.72 0.23 5.37
C PHE A 36 12.60 1.07 4.78
N CYS A 37 12.81 1.55 3.54
CA CYS A 37 11.79 2.12 2.68
C CYS A 37 11.68 1.31 1.39
N LEU A 38 10.48 1.29 0.81
CA LEU A 38 10.23 0.66 -0.47
C LEU A 38 10.25 1.73 -1.56
N LEU A 39 10.94 1.42 -2.65
CA LEU A 39 10.96 2.21 -3.87
C LEU A 39 10.18 1.43 -4.94
N ALA A 40 9.28 2.14 -5.64
CA ALA A 40 8.52 1.58 -6.73
C ALA A 40 9.39 1.42 -7.99
N TRP A 41 9.12 0.37 -8.77
CA TRP A 41 9.79 0.06 -10.03
C TRP A 41 8.77 -0.62 -10.94
N ASP A 42 8.90 -0.50 -12.28
CA ASP A 42 8.14 -1.29 -13.26
C ASP A 42 6.61 -1.23 -13.04
N MET A 43 6.08 -0.02 -13.23
CA MET A 43 4.69 0.37 -12.94
C MET A 43 3.84 0.55 -14.21
N GLU A 44 4.31 0.10 -15.36
CA GLU A 44 3.64 0.30 -16.66
C GLU A 44 2.38 -0.55 -16.85
N LEU A 45 2.22 -1.63 -16.08
CA LEU A 45 1.03 -2.49 -16.09
C LEU A 45 -0.01 -2.12 -15.02
N THR A 46 -0.12 -0.83 -14.70
CA THR A 46 -1.09 -0.29 -13.74
C THR A 46 -2.37 0.21 -14.42
N TYR A 47 -3.40 0.51 -13.62
CA TYR A 47 -4.70 1.05 -14.06
C TYR A 47 -5.50 0.13 -15.01
N GLY A 48 -5.30 -1.18 -14.95
CA GLY A 48 -5.99 -2.17 -15.79
C GLY A 48 -7.27 -2.73 -15.16
N SER A 49 -7.40 -2.68 -13.84
CA SER A 49 -8.45 -3.34 -13.07
C SER A 49 -8.84 -2.57 -11.81
N THR A 50 -10.09 -2.10 -11.76
CA THR A 50 -10.67 -1.47 -10.55
C THR A 50 -10.92 -2.48 -9.42
N SER A 51 -10.87 -3.79 -9.72
CA SER A 51 -11.08 -4.86 -8.74
C SER A 51 -9.81 -5.30 -8.00
N SER A 52 -8.66 -4.75 -8.37
CA SER A 52 -7.35 -5.03 -7.75
C SER A 52 -7.16 -4.34 -6.40
N PHE A 53 -8.17 -3.62 -5.93
CA PHE A 53 -8.10 -2.87 -4.70
C PHE A 53 -7.99 -3.80 -3.49
N LEU A 54 -6.77 -3.94 -2.95
CA LEU A 54 -6.42 -4.89 -1.88
C LEU A 54 -6.78 -4.41 -0.46
N ILE A 55 -7.66 -3.42 -0.34
CA ILE A 55 -8.05 -2.84 0.94
C ILE A 55 -9.38 -3.45 1.40
N PRO A 56 -9.49 -3.87 2.68
CA PRO A 56 -10.76 -4.31 3.22
C PRO A 56 -11.77 -3.16 3.17
N SER A 57 -12.92 -3.43 2.55
CA SER A 57 -14.06 -2.52 2.44
C SER A 57 -14.72 -2.21 3.79
N SER A 58 -14.26 -2.80 4.89
CA SER A 58 -14.78 -2.60 6.24
C SER A 58 -13.64 -2.47 7.27
N PRO A 59 -13.74 -1.55 8.25
CA PRO A 59 -12.78 -1.40 9.34
C PRO A 59 -12.58 -2.67 10.19
N ASN A 60 -13.60 -3.54 10.24
CA ASN A 60 -13.59 -4.76 11.03
C ASN A 60 -12.97 -5.95 10.29
N SER A 61 -12.72 -5.80 8.99
CA SER A 61 -12.12 -6.86 8.18
C SER A 61 -10.60 -6.92 8.38
N ALA A 62 -10.04 -8.12 8.31
CA ALA A 62 -8.60 -8.29 8.30
C ALA A 62 -8.02 -7.76 6.99
N PHE A 63 -6.94 -6.98 7.07
CA PHE A 63 -6.16 -6.61 5.89
C PHE A 63 -5.46 -7.86 5.38
N ASN A 64 -5.77 -8.26 4.14
CA ASN A 64 -5.27 -9.48 3.51
C ASN A 64 -4.92 -9.20 2.03
N PRO A 65 -3.81 -8.49 1.78
CA PRO A 65 -3.45 -8.04 0.44
C PRO A 65 -2.75 -9.13 -0.38
N GLY A 66 -2.51 -10.33 0.19
CA GLY A 66 -1.92 -11.43 -0.56
C GLY A 66 -1.07 -12.42 0.22
N GLY A 67 0.14 -12.69 -0.28
CA GLY A 67 0.92 -13.89 0.08
C GLY A 67 1.85 -13.76 1.29
N PHE A 68 1.93 -12.59 1.93
CA PHE A 68 3.01 -12.26 2.86
C PHE A 68 2.51 -12.14 4.31
N GLY A 69 2.78 -13.18 5.12
CA GLY A 69 2.34 -13.24 6.52
C GLY A 69 2.88 -12.09 7.39
N GLU A 70 4.08 -11.59 7.10
CA GLU A 70 4.65 -10.43 7.79
C GLU A 70 3.92 -9.12 7.48
N VAL A 71 3.44 -8.95 6.24
CA VAL A 71 2.60 -7.81 5.83
C VAL A 71 1.26 -7.90 6.54
N HIS A 72 0.68 -9.10 6.63
CA HIS A 72 -0.60 -9.31 7.33
C HIS A 72 -0.47 -8.92 8.80
N ARG A 73 0.61 -9.36 9.45
CA ARG A 73 0.88 -9.02 10.84
C ARG A 73 1.10 -7.53 11.04
N LEU A 74 1.83 -6.86 10.14
CA LEU A 74 2.08 -5.42 10.21
C LEU A 74 0.77 -4.64 10.09
N MET A 75 0.00 -4.92 9.04
CA MET A 75 -1.22 -4.20 8.70
C MET A 75 -2.36 -4.52 9.66
N ASN A 76 -2.32 -5.64 10.38
CA ASN A 76 -3.31 -5.92 11.43
C ASN A 76 -3.00 -5.26 12.78
N ARG A 77 -1.92 -4.48 12.92
CA ARG A 77 -1.69 -3.66 14.12
C ARG A 77 -2.59 -2.43 14.12
N PRO A 78 -3.35 -2.14 15.21
CA PRO A 78 -4.29 -1.02 15.23
C PRO A 78 -3.69 0.35 14.87
N ALA A 79 -2.47 0.64 15.35
CA ALA A 79 -1.78 1.89 15.02
C ALA A 79 -1.44 1.99 13.52
N ILE A 80 -1.02 0.88 12.90
CA ILE A 80 -0.71 0.83 11.47
C ILE A 80 -1.99 0.96 10.64
N LYS A 81 -3.09 0.28 11.02
CA LYS A 81 -4.39 0.43 10.36
C LYS A 81 -4.86 1.89 10.36
N ARG A 82 -4.78 2.57 11.50
CA ARG A 82 -5.18 3.99 11.60
C ARG A 82 -4.36 4.88 10.67
N MET A 83 -3.04 4.70 10.65
CA MET A 83 -2.18 5.46 9.72
C MET A 83 -2.51 5.15 8.26
N TRP A 84 -2.75 3.88 7.92
CA TRP A 84 -3.13 3.47 6.57
C TRP A 84 -4.44 4.14 6.13
N TYR A 85 -5.50 4.03 6.93
CA TYR A 85 -6.78 4.69 6.61
C TYR A 85 -6.66 6.21 6.55
N GLY A 86 -5.87 6.83 7.42
CA GLY A 86 -5.60 8.27 7.34
C GLY A 86 -4.89 8.68 6.05
N ILE A 87 -3.96 7.86 5.55
CA ILE A 87 -3.30 8.11 4.25
C ILE A 87 -4.31 8.00 3.10
N LEU A 88 -5.18 6.98 3.12
CA LEU A 88 -6.20 6.85 2.08
C LEU A 88 -7.22 7.99 2.09
N ASP A 89 -7.64 8.40 3.28
CA ASP A 89 -8.52 9.55 3.48
C ASP A 89 -7.87 10.83 2.95
N GLU A 90 -6.60 11.08 3.27
CA GLU A 90 -5.83 12.20 2.72
C GLU A 90 -5.76 12.17 1.17
N MET A 91 -5.63 11.00 0.56
CA MET A 91 -5.56 10.88 -0.91
C MET A 91 -6.86 11.27 -1.62
N VAL A 92 -8.01 11.08 -0.98
CA VAL A 92 -9.35 11.32 -1.55
C VAL A 92 -9.94 12.66 -1.07
N ASN A 93 -9.77 12.98 0.20
CA ASN A 93 -10.42 14.10 0.89
C ASN A 93 -9.44 15.20 1.34
N GLY A 94 -8.12 15.03 1.15
CA GLY A 94 -7.12 16.03 1.54
C GLY A 94 -7.06 17.25 0.61
N ASP A 95 -6.38 18.31 1.07
CA ASP A 95 -6.26 19.58 0.33
C ASP A 95 -5.57 19.42 -1.04
N GLU A 96 -4.67 18.44 -1.17
CA GLU A 96 -4.00 18.06 -2.43
C GLU A 96 -4.54 16.74 -3.00
N SER A 97 -5.83 16.44 -2.79
CA SER A 97 -6.43 15.22 -3.32
C SER A 97 -6.32 15.16 -4.84
N TRP A 98 -5.93 13.99 -5.33
CA TRP A 98 -5.72 13.70 -6.74
C TRP A 98 -6.65 12.58 -7.23
N PHE A 99 -7.29 11.87 -6.30
CA PHE A 99 -8.40 10.98 -6.57
C PHE A 99 -9.71 11.67 -6.19
N THR A 100 -10.60 11.85 -7.16
CA THR A 100 -11.95 12.37 -6.93
C THR A 100 -12.94 11.20 -6.80
N SER A 101 -13.85 11.29 -5.83
CA SER A 101 -14.95 10.32 -5.66
C SER A 101 -16.10 10.55 -6.64
#